data_AF-A0A6I3FE85-F1
#
_entry.id   AF-A0A6I3FE85-F1
#
_cell.length_a   1.000
_cell.length_b   1.000
_cell.length_c   1.000
_cell.angle_alpha   90.00
_cell.angle_beta   90.00
_cell.angle_gamma   90.00
#
_symmetry.space_group_name_H-M   'P 1'
#
loop_
_entity.id
_entity.type
_entity.pdbx_description
1 polymer ?
#
loop_
_entity_poly.entity_id
_entity_poly.type
_entity_poly.pdbx_seq_one_letter_code
_entity_poly.pdbx_strand_id
1 'polypeptide(L)' 'MQISEQNNDEIIQQLKNISETLGDRALTALKEAHASGESKRPDSERKLTQARRAIEKAISHLISE' A
#
# COMPACT_ATOMS: atom_id res chain seq x y z
N MET A 1 4.08 29.86 -7.82
CA MET A 1 4.76 28.57 -7.56
C MET A 1 3.99 27.65 -6.61
N GLN A 2 2.95 28.12 -5.91
CA GLN A 2 2.23 27.32 -4.88
C GLN A 2 1.26 26.25 -5.40
N ILE A 3 0.93 26.21 -6.70
CA ILE A 3 -0.10 25.30 -7.23
C ILE A 3 0.43 23.87 -7.42
N SER A 4 1.73 23.68 -7.70
CA SER A 4 2.32 22.36 -7.95
C SER A 4 2.57 21.57 -6.67
N GLU A 5 3.04 22.22 -5.61
CA GLU A 5 3.35 21.56 -4.33
C GLU A 5 2.08 21.11 -3.59
N GLN A 6 1.02 21.94 -3.59
CA GLN A 6 -0.28 21.60 -3.01
C GLN A 6 -0.87 20.31 -3.60
N ASN A 7 -0.69 20.09 -4.91
CA ASN A 7 -1.15 18.87 -5.58
C ASN A 7 -0.34 17.63 -5.16
N ASN A 8 0.97 17.78 -4.97
CA ASN A 8 1.83 16.66 -4.57
C ASN A 8 1.51 16.20 -3.15
N ASP A 9 1.27 17.12 -2.21
CA ASP A 9 0.86 16.79 -0.85
C ASP A 9 -0.46 16.04 -0.81
N GLU A 10 -1.47 16.48 -1.58
CA GLU A 10 -2.75 15.79 -1.70
C GLU A 10 -2.59 14.38 -2.29
N ILE A 11 -1.79 14.23 -3.35
CA ILE A 11 -1.47 12.92 -3.94
C ILE A 11 -0.76 12.04 -2.91
N ILE A 12 0.21 12.56 -2.16
CA ILE A 12 0.92 11.82 -1.11
C ILE A 12 -0.06 11.34 -0.04
N GLN A 13 -1.00 12.17 0.41
CA GLN A 13 -2.00 11.74 1.40
C GLN A 13 -2.91 10.65 0.86
N GLN A 14 -3.38 10.77 -0.39
CA GLN A 14 -4.18 9.71 -1.03
C GLN A 14 -3.39 8.41 -1.14
N LEU A 15 -2.13 8.46 -1.58
CA LEU A 15 -1.25 7.29 -1.66
C LEU A 15 -1.01 6.65 -0.29
N LYS A 16 -0.84 7.45 0.78
CA LYS A 16 -0.71 6.93 2.16
C LYS A 16 -1.94 6.15 2.59
N ASN A 17 -3.14 6.71 2.37
CA ASN A 17 -4.40 6.04 2.69
C ASN A 17 -4.58 4.72 1.93
N ILE A 18 -4.20 4.70 0.63
CA ILE A 18 -4.25 3.46 -0.17
C ILE A 18 -3.22 2.45 0.34
N SER A 19 -2.00 2.89 0.71
CA SER A 19 -0.97 2.02 1.27
C SER A 19 -1.44 1.34 2.56
N GLU A 20 -2.06 2.09 3.46
CA GLU A 20 -2.66 1.55 4.70
C GLU A 20 -3.74 0.53 4.38
N THR A 21 -4.68 0.88 3.49
CA THR A 21 -5.76 -0.03 3.05
C THR A 21 -5.22 -1.33 2.46
N LEU A 22 -4.14 -1.28 1.67
CA LEU A 22 -3.48 -2.48 1.13
C LEU A 22 -2.85 -3.33 2.24
N GLY A 23 -2.29 -2.69 3.28
CA GLY A 23 -1.76 -3.37 4.46
C GLY A 23 -2.84 -4.12 5.23
N ASP A 24 -3.97 -3.48 5.50
CA ASP A 24 -5.11 -4.10 6.19
C ASP A 24 -5.66 -5.29 5.40
N ARG A 25 -5.81 -5.14 4.08
CA ARG A 25 -6.27 -6.23 3.20
C ARG A 25 -5.27 -7.38 3.15
N ALA A 26 -3.97 -7.10 3.14
CA ALA A 26 -2.94 -8.13 3.18
C ALA A 26 -3.02 -8.92 4.49
N LEU A 27 -3.19 -8.24 5.62
CA LEU A 27 -3.36 -8.87 6.93
C LEU A 27 -4.63 -9.73 6.99
N THR A 28 -5.75 -9.24 6.44
CA THR A 28 -6.99 -10.02 6.34
C THR A 28 -6.78 -11.29 5.52
N ALA A 29 -6.11 -11.21 4.37
CA ALA A 29 -5.79 -12.36 3.54
C ALA A 29 -4.90 -13.39 4.27
N LEU A 30 -3.94 -12.95 5.10
CA LEU A 30 -3.17 -13.87 5.96
C LEU A 30 -4.08 -14.58 6.97
N LYS A 31 -4.95 -13.84 7.65
CA LYS A 31 -5.84 -14.39 8.68
C LYS A 31 -6.80 -15.43 8.09
N GLU A 32 -7.36 -15.17 6.92
CA GLU A 32 -8.26 -16.08 6.21
C GLU A 32 -7.55 -17.37 5.78
N ALA A 33 -6.32 -17.27 5.28
CA ALA A 33 -5.52 -18.43 4.92
C ALA A 33 -5.15 -19.29 6.14
N HIS A 34 -4.74 -18.65 7.23
CA HIS A 34 -4.51 -19.33 8.50
C HIS A 34 -5.77 -20.03 9.03
N ALA A 35 -6.93 -19.36 8.97
CA ALA A 35 -8.20 -19.95 9.38
C ALA A 35 -8.63 -21.14 8.51
N SER A 36 -8.21 -21.15 7.25
CA SER A 36 -8.46 -22.24 6.29
C SER A 36 -7.45 -23.39 6.41
N GLY A 37 -6.50 -23.31 7.35
CA GLY A 37 -5.44 -24.32 7.54
C GLY A 37 -4.34 -24.27 6.49
N GLU A 38 -4.27 -23.21 5.67
CA GLU A 38 -3.21 -23.04 4.70
C GLU A 38 -1.91 -22.64 5.39
N SER A 39 -0.83 -23.37 5.10
CA SER A 39 0.51 -23.08 5.64
C SER A 39 1.33 -22.15 4.74
N LYS A 40 0.87 -21.90 3.51
CA LYS A 40 1.56 -21.08 2.54
C LYS A 40 0.99 -19.67 2.53
N ARG A 41 1.86 -18.70 2.30
CA ARG A 41 1.49 -17.31 2.03
C ARG A 41 0.59 -17.25 0.78
N PRO A 42 -0.63 -16.69 0.86
CA PRO A 42 -1.53 -16.58 -0.29
C PRO A 42 -0.98 -15.66 -1.38
N ASP A 43 -1.25 -16.00 -2.64
CA ASP A 43 -0.89 -15.14 -3.77
C ASP A 43 -1.60 -13.78 -3.73
N SER A 44 -2.82 -13.73 -3.20
CA SER A 44 -3.58 -12.50 -2.98
C SER A 44 -2.83 -11.54 -2.06
N GLU A 45 -2.38 -12.05 -0.92
CA GLU A 45 -1.59 -11.28 0.03
C GLU A 45 -0.25 -10.85 -0.56
N ARG A 46 0.46 -11.74 -1.27
CA ARG A 46 1.73 -11.41 -1.93
C ARG A 46 1.56 -10.22 -2.89
N LYS A 47 0.49 -10.22 -3.70
CA LYS A 47 0.17 -9.12 -4.62
C LYS A 47 -0.17 -7.84 -3.88
N LEU A 48 -0.95 -7.91 -2.79
CA LEU A 48 -1.28 -6.74 -1.96
C LEU A 48 -0.03 -6.11 -1.35
N THR A 49 0.88 -6.92 -0.80
CA THR A 49 2.16 -6.42 -0.26
C THR A 49 3.04 -5.80 -1.36
N GLN A 50 3.09 -6.38 -2.57
CA GLN A 50 3.83 -5.79 -3.69
C GLN A 50 3.26 -4.44 -4.12
N ALA A 51 1.93 -4.33 -4.25
CA ALA A 51 1.25 -3.08 -4.57
C ALA A 51 1.53 -2.00 -3.51
N ARG A 52 1.46 -2.37 -2.22
CA ARG A 52 1.78 -1.47 -1.10
C ARG A 52 3.20 -0.90 -1.21
N ARG A 53 4.19 -1.75 -1.46
CA ARG A 53 5.59 -1.33 -1.64
C ARG A 53 5.78 -0.42 -2.86
N ALA A 54 5.07 -0.67 -3.95
CA ALA A 54 5.12 0.20 -5.12
C ALA A 54 4.59 1.61 -4.81
N ILE A 55 3.52 1.70 -4.01
CA ILE A 55 2.97 2.97 -3.53
C ILE A 55 3.93 3.69 -2.58
N GLU A 56 4.53 2.98 -1.61
CA GLU A 56 5.55 3.56 -0.72
C GLU A 56 6.72 4.14 -1.51
N LYS A 57 7.14 3.44 -2.57
CA LYS A 57 8.17 3.95 -3.48
C LYS A 57 7.71 5.20 -4.23
N ALA A 58 6.47 5.22 -4.74
CA ALA A 58 5.92 6.42 -5.39
C ALA A 58 5.91 7.63 -4.43
N ILE A 59 5.48 7.44 -3.17
CA ILE A 59 5.52 8.47 -2.13
C ILE A 59 6.95 8.98 -1.93
N SER A 60 7.94 8.08 -1.85
CA SER A 60 9.35 8.48 -1.67
C SER A 60 9.87 9.36 -2.82
N HIS A 61 9.42 9.12 -4.05
CA HIS A 61 9.78 9.94 -5.20
C HIS A 61 9.13 11.33 -5.15
N LEU A 62 7.90 11.45 -4.63
CA LEU A 62 7.20 12.73 -4.51
C LEU A 62 7.68 13.59 -3.34
N ILE A 63 8.30 12.99 -2.31
CA ILE A 63 8.87 13.72 -1.16
C ILE A 63 10.31 14.19 -1.46
N SER A 64 11.01 13.53 -2.38
CA SER A 64 12.43 13.79 -2.65
C SER A 64 12.69 14.91 -3.68
N GLU A 65 11.75 15.85 -3.84
CA GLU A 65 11.90 17.04 -4.71
C GLU A 65 12.12 18.32 -3.89
#